data_AF-A0A2V1NXY9-F1
#
_entry.id   AF-A0A2V1NXY9-F1
#
_cell.length_a   1.000
_cell.length_b   1.000
_cell.length_c   1.000
_cell.angle_alpha   90.00
_cell.angle_beta   90.00
_cell.angle_gamma   90.00
#
_symmetry.space_group_name_H-M   'P 1'
#
loop_
_entity.id
_entity.type
_entity.pdbx_description
1 polymer ?
#
loop_
_entity_poly.entity_id
_entity_poly.type
_entity_poly.pdbx_seq_one_letter_code
_entity_poly.pdbx_strand_id
1 'polypeptide(L)'
;MALLLAVSTALLLGRSWTACDVGVNNAANSGFLLWLFIPGFWTVLLLAWVAVGALLGNRPLLHALALAVALLGVVWCAVSTFWEGAGTPLCPSGVPPWWPGFLPVPGF
;
A
#
# COMPACT_ATOMS: atom_id res chain seq x y z
N MET A 1 -2.85 0.55 14.63
CA MET A 1 -3.24 -0.03 13.31
C MET A 1 -2.73 0.76 12.12
N ALA A 2 -3.05 2.05 11.95
CA ALA A 2 -2.72 2.79 10.72
C ALA A 2 -1.22 2.81 10.36
N LEU A 3 -0.33 3.05 11.34
CA LEU A 3 1.12 3.03 11.10
C LEU A 3 1.61 1.63 10.67
N LEU A 4 1.08 0.56 11.29
CA LEU A 4 1.41 -0.82 10.93
C LEU A 4 1.00 -1.12 9.49
N LEU A 5 -0.17 -0.65 9.06
CA LEU A 5 -0.62 -0.78 7.67
C LEU A 5 0.35 -0.03 6.73
N ALA A 6 0.71 1.21 7.07
CA ALA A 6 1.62 1.99 6.24
C ALA A 6 3.00 1.35 6.08
N VAL A 7 3.58 0.87 7.19
CA VAL A 7 4.87 0.17 7.18
C VAL A 7 4.75 -1.16 6.41
N SER A 8 3.70 -1.94 6.63
CA SER A 8 3.48 -3.21 5.92
C SER A 8 3.35 -2.99 4.40
N THR A 9 2.61 -1.96 3.99
CA THR A 9 2.48 -1.58 2.58
C THR A 9 3.83 -1.14 2.00
N ALA A 10 4.60 -0.36 2.73
CA ALA A 10 5.94 0.06 2.30
C ALA A 10 6.90 -1.14 2.17
N LEU A 11 6.84 -2.11 3.09
CA LEU A 11 7.63 -3.34 3.02
C LEU A 11 7.23 -4.20 1.82
N LEU A 12 5.93 -4.29 1.52
CA LEU A 12 5.42 -5.01 0.37
C LEU A 12 5.95 -4.40 -0.94
N LEU A 13 5.85 -3.08 -1.08
CA LEU A 13 6.36 -2.33 -2.23
C LEU A 13 7.88 -2.41 -2.35
N GLY A 14 8.61 -2.26 -1.25
CA GLY A 14 10.06 -2.41 -1.24
C GLY A 14 10.50 -3.81 -1.71
N ARG A 15 9.79 -4.86 -1.26
CA ARG A 15 10.05 -6.24 -1.67
C ARG A 15 9.68 -6.52 -3.12
N SER A 16 8.61 -5.92 -3.65
CA SER A 16 8.23 -6.07 -5.05
C SER A 16 9.23 -5.39 -5.97
N TRP A 17 9.63 -4.15 -5.64
CA TRP A 17 10.63 -3.41 -6.39
C TRP A 17 12.00 -4.09 -6.39
N THR A 18 12.43 -4.63 -5.24
CA THR A 18 13.67 -5.40 -5.15
C THR A 18 13.62 -6.67 -6.01
N ALA A 19 12.49 -7.38 -6.03
CA ALA A 19 12.34 -8.61 -6.81
C ALA A 19 12.23 -8.36 -8.33
N CYS A 20 11.83 -7.16 -8.73
CA CYS A 20 11.72 -6.74 -10.13
C CYS A 20 12.91 -5.88 -10.60
N ASP A 21 14.01 -5.80 -9.83
CA ASP A 21 15.18 -4.97 -10.12
C ASP A 21 14.82 -3.50 -10.47
N VAL A 22 13.82 -2.95 -9.77
CA VAL A 22 13.36 -1.58 -9.96
C VAL A 22 14.23 -0.61 -9.15
N GLY A 23 15.06 0.17 -9.85
CA GLY A 23 15.92 1.21 -9.28
C GLY A 23 17.42 0.94 -9.48
N VAL A 24 18.24 1.99 -9.43
CA VAL A 24 19.70 1.84 -9.49
C VAL A 24 20.17 1.37 -8.12
N ASN A 25 20.48 0.07 -7.96
CA ASN A 25 20.81 -0.64 -6.71
C ASN A 25 19.62 -1.00 -5.79
N ASN A 26 19.83 -1.98 -4.90
CA ASN A 26 18.83 -2.53 -3.96
C ASN A 26 18.18 -1.52 -2.99
N ALA A 27 18.61 -0.25 -2.98
CA ALA A 27 18.19 0.76 -2.00
C ALA A 27 17.64 2.05 -2.61
N ALA A 28 17.57 2.20 -3.94
CA ALA A 28 17.22 3.47 -4.59
C ALA A 28 15.91 4.10 -4.07
N ASN A 29 14.91 3.26 -3.75
CA ASN A 29 13.58 3.73 -3.36
C ASN A 29 13.37 3.80 -1.83
N SER A 30 14.37 3.41 -1.04
CA SER A 30 14.26 3.36 0.43
C SER A 30 14.01 4.75 1.04
N GLY A 31 14.67 5.78 0.50
CA GLY A 31 14.46 7.16 0.94
C GLY A 31 13.02 7.63 0.72
N PHE A 32 12.46 7.36 -0.47
CA PHE A 32 11.06 7.66 -0.77
C PHE A 32 10.11 6.92 0.18
N LEU A 33 10.31 5.60 0.36
CA LEU A 33 9.44 4.79 1.23
C LEU A 33 9.44 5.29 2.68
N LEU A 34 10.63 5.57 3.22
CA LEU A 34 10.79 5.94 4.63
C LEU A 34 10.35 7.38 4.92
N TRP A 35 10.76 8.33 4.07
CA TRP A 35 10.61 9.76 4.38
C TRP A 35 9.35 10.38 3.79
N LEU A 36 8.78 9.81 2.73
CA LEU A 36 7.62 10.36 2.04
C LEU A 36 6.41 9.43 2.10
N PHE A 37 6.57 8.18 1.69
CA PHE A 37 5.46 7.24 1.58
C PHE A 37 4.87 6.89 2.94
N ILE A 38 5.67 6.42 3.91
CA ILE A 38 5.15 6.01 5.23
C ILE A 38 4.45 7.17 5.94
N PRO A 39 5.04 8.38 6.09
CA PRO A 39 4.37 9.49 6.76
C PRO A 39 3.12 9.98 6.02
N GLY A 40 3.20 10.11 4.69
CA GLY A 40 2.08 10.57 3.87
C GLY A 40 0.92 9.57 3.89
N PHE A 41 1.21 8.29 3.68
CA PHE A 41 0.20 7.25 3.66
C PHE A 41 -0.41 6.99 5.04
N TRP A 42 0.40 7.07 6.12
CA TRP A 42 -0.13 7.05 7.49
C TRP A 42 -1.13 8.19 7.73
N THR A 43 -0.84 9.40 7.24
CA THR A 43 -1.75 10.54 7.33
C THR A 43 -3.07 10.27 6.59
N VAL A 44 -3.00 9.71 5.38
CA VAL A 44 -4.21 9.32 4.61
C VAL A 44 -5.05 8.30 5.36
N LEU A 45 -4.42 7.27 5.95
CA LEU A 45 -5.14 6.25 6.74
C LEU A 45 -5.79 6.84 8.00
N LEU A 46 -5.15 7.80 8.67
CA LEU A 46 -5.75 8.52 9.78
C LEU A 46 -6.95 9.37 9.35
N LEU A 47 -6.85 10.07 8.21
CA LEU A 47 -7.97 10.85 7.67
C LEU A 47 -9.16 9.96 7.32
N ALA A 48 -8.91 8.80 6.71
CA ALA A 48 -9.96 7.81 6.43
C ALA A 48 -10.63 7.33 7.73
N TRP A 49 -9.83 7.07 8.77
CA TRP A 49 -10.36 6.66 10.08
C TRP A 49 -11.26 7.74 10.70
N VAL A 50 -10.80 8.99 10.73
CA VAL A 50 -11.58 10.12 11.26
C VAL A 50 -12.87 10.34 10.43
N ALA A 51 -12.79 10.26 9.11
CA ALA A 51 -13.93 10.43 8.22
C ALA A 51 -15.01 9.37 8.47
N VAL A 52 -14.63 8.10 8.58
CA VAL A 52 -15.58 7.01 8.89
C VAL A 52 -16.18 7.20 10.29
N GLY A 53 -15.40 7.68 11.26
CA GLY A 53 -15.89 8.02 12.61
C GLY A 53 -16.94 9.12 12.59
N ALA A 54 -16.65 10.21 11.88
CA ALA A 54 -17.55 11.35 11.76
C ALA A 54 -18.88 10.98 11.04
N LEU A 55 -18.82 10.13 10.00
CA LEU A 55 -19.98 9.77 9.20
C LEU A 55 -20.92 8.75 9.88
N LEU A 56 -20.37 7.79 10.64
CA LEU A 56 -21.16 6.67 11.17
C LEU A 56 -21.56 6.84 12.65
N GLY A 57 -20.96 7.77 13.39
CA GLY A 57 -21.29 8.04 14.79
C GLY A 57 -21.19 6.80 15.68
N ASN A 58 -22.11 6.64 16.63
CA ASN A 58 -22.01 5.64 17.71
C ASN A 58 -22.58 4.25 17.36
N ARG A 59 -22.40 3.77 16.13
CA ARG A 59 -22.84 2.43 15.68
C ARG A 59 -21.63 1.49 15.57
N PRO A 60 -21.22 0.79 16.64
CA PRO A 60 -19.90 0.17 16.73
C PRO A 60 -19.64 -0.91 15.67
N LEU A 61 -20.63 -1.76 15.36
CA LEU A 61 -20.47 -2.81 14.34
C LEU A 61 -20.35 -2.23 12.92
N LEU A 62 -21.22 -1.28 12.56
CA LEU A 62 -21.17 -0.64 11.24
C LEU A 62 -19.90 0.20 11.08
N HIS A 63 -19.50 0.91 12.14
CA HIS A 63 -18.26 1.67 12.16
C HIS A 63 -17.04 0.77 11.94
N ALA A 64 -16.94 -0.36 12.68
CA ALA A 64 -15.86 -1.31 12.51
C ALA A 64 -15.80 -1.91 11.09
N LEU A 65 -16.96 -2.31 10.55
CA LEU A 65 -17.05 -2.86 9.19
C LEU A 65 -16.66 -1.82 8.13
N ALA A 66 -17.25 -0.64 8.18
CA ALA A 66 -16.97 0.44 7.22
C ALA A 66 -15.49 0.86 7.28
N LEU A 67 -14.92 0.91 8.49
CA LEU A 67 -13.53 1.24 8.67
C LEU A 67 -12.61 0.18 8.07
N ALA A 68 -12.90 -1.10 8.30
CA ALA A 68 -12.12 -2.20 7.72
C ALA A 68 -12.13 -2.14 6.19
N VAL A 69 -13.31 -1.96 5.58
CA VAL A 69 -13.46 -1.85 4.13
C VAL A 69 -12.72 -0.62 3.58
N ALA A 70 -12.87 0.54 4.22
CA ALA A 70 -12.21 1.77 3.78
C ALA A 70 -10.69 1.66 3.85
N LEU A 71 -10.14 1.15 4.95
CA LEU A 71 -8.69 0.97 5.09
C LEU A 71 -8.13 -0.06 4.10
N LEU A 72 -8.84 -1.17 3.87
CA LEU A 72 -8.47 -2.16 2.86
C LEU A 72 -8.45 -1.55 1.45
N GLY A 73 -9.48 -0.77 1.10
CA GLY A 73 -9.55 -0.07 -0.19
C GLY A 73 -8.41 0.93 -0.37
N VAL A 74 -8.13 1.75 0.65
CA VAL A 74 -7.03 2.73 0.62
C VAL A 74 -5.67 2.05 0.47
N VAL A 75 -5.43 0.94 1.19
CA VAL A 75 -4.21 0.12 1.03
C VAL A 75 -4.11 -0.46 -0.37
N TRP A 76 -5.20 -1.03 -0.90
CA TRP A 76 -5.20 -1.59 -2.24
C TRP A 76 -4.89 -0.53 -3.30
N CYS A 77 -5.51 0.65 -3.24
CA CYS A 77 -5.23 1.75 -4.16
C CYS A 77 -3.77 2.20 -4.09
N ALA A 78 -3.20 2.31 -2.88
CA ALA A 78 -1.79 2.67 -2.73
C ALA A 78 -0.88 1.59 -3.34
N VAL A 79 -1.13 0.31 -3.06
CA VAL A 79 -0.37 -0.79 -3.65
C VAL A 79 -0.47 -0.75 -5.18
N SER A 80 -1.67 -0.67 -5.76
CA SER A 80 -1.87 -0.62 -7.22
C SER A 80 -1.16 0.57 -7.88
N THR A 81 -1.16 1.73 -7.23
CA THR A 81 -0.53 2.96 -7.78
C THR A 81 0.99 2.82 -7.86
N PHE A 82 1.59 2.12 -6.90
CA PHE A 82 3.04 2.04 -6.74
C PHE A 82 3.59 0.63 -7.04
N TRP A 83 2.74 -0.29 -7.52
CA TRP A 83 3.07 -1.71 -7.69
C TRP A 83 4.24 -1.91 -8.63
N GLU A 84 4.12 -1.36 -9.83
CA GLU A 84 5.15 -1.39 -10.88
C GLU A 84 5.81 -0.01 -10.92
N GLY A 85 7.08 0.06 -10.51
CA GLY A 85 7.81 1.33 -10.51
C GLY A 85 8.05 1.79 -11.94
N ALA A 86 7.43 2.90 -12.31
CA ALA A 86 7.58 3.51 -13.62
C ALA A 86 9.05 3.88 -13.88
N GLY A 87 9.77 3.08 -14.68
CA GLY A 87 11.07 3.50 -15.23
C GLY A 87 12.13 2.45 -15.54
N THR A 88 11.95 1.16 -15.24
CA THR A 88 12.91 0.09 -15.56
C THR A 88 12.20 -1.08 -16.25
N PRO A 89 12.90 -2.00 -16.96
CA PRO A 89 12.22 -3.12 -17.61
C PRO A 89 11.30 -3.80 -16.61
N LEU A 90 10.02 -3.85 -16.97
CA LEU A 90 8.97 -4.48 -16.19
C LEU A 90 9.43 -5.87 -15.79
N CYS A 91 9.06 -6.31 -14.58
CA CYS A 91 9.14 -7.72 -14.21
C CYS A 91 8.66 -8.55 -15.43
N PRO A 92 9.38 -9.60 -15.89
CA PRO A 92 9.05 -10.28 -17.15
C PRO A 92 7.57 -10.70 -17.29
N SER A 93 6.89 -10.88 -16.16
CA SER A 93 5.47 -11.22 -16.03
C SER A 93 4.57 -10.13 -15.41
N GLY A 94 5.06 -8.91 -15.12
CA GLY A 94 4.32 -7.86 -14.40
C GLY A 94 4.12 -8.14 -12.89
N VAL A 95 4.67 -9.24 -12.38
CA VAL A 95 4.56 -9.63 -10.97
C VAL A 95 5.85 -10.22 -10.44
N PRO A 96 6.21 -9.96 -9.18
CA PRO A 96 7.31 -10.65 -8.52
C PRO A 96 7.09 -12.17 -8.47
N PRO A 97 8.13 -13.01 -8.59
CA PRO A 97 8.00 -14.48 -8.55
C PRO A 97 7.40 -15.03 -7.25
N TRP A 98 7.50 -14.28 -6.16
CA TRP A 98 6.95 -14.64 -4.85
C TRP A 98 5.46 -14.29 -4.71
N TRP A 99 4.87 -13.54 -5.65
CA TRP A 99 3.47 -13.15 -5.56
C TRP A 99 2.54 -14.37 -5.68
N PRO A 100 1.59 -14.56 -4.75
CA PRO A 100 0.68 -15.69 -4.80
C PRO A 100 -0.29 -15.58 -6.00
N GLY A 101 -0.32 -16.62 -6.85
CA GLY A 101 -1.15 -16.64 -8.05
C GLY A 101 -2.66 -16.66 -7.82
N PHE A 102 -3.12 -16.86 -6.58
CA PHE A 102 -4.55 -16.78 -6.23
C PHE A 102 -5.00 -15.37 -5.83
N LEU A 103 -4.08 -14.42 -5.62
CA LEU A 103 -4.41 -13.02 -5.40
C LEU A 103 -4.39 -12.25 -6.73
N PRO A 104 -5.34 -11.32 -6.95
CA PRO A 104 -5.29 -10.45 -8.12
C PRO A 104 -3.98 -9.68 -8.13
N VAL A 105 -3.44 -9.44 -9.33
CA VAL A 105 -2.28 -8.58 -9.49
C VAL A 105 -2.70 -7.15 -9.18
N PRO A 106 -1.97 -6.43 -8.30
CA PRO A 106 -2.24 -5.03 -8.05
C PRO A 106 -1.96 -4.21 -9.31
N GLY A 107 -2.95 -3.42 -9.73
CA GLY A 107 -2.93 -2.61 -10.94
C GLY A 107 -4.27 -1.89 -11.09
N PHE A 108 -4.38 -1.04 -12.11
CA PHE A 108 -5.62 -0.40 -12.55
C PHE A 108 -5.99 -0.85 -13.96
#